data_AF-A0A959DGX9-F1
#
_entry.id   AF-A0A959DGX9-F1
#
_cell.length_a   1.000
_cell.length_b   1.000
_cell.length_c   1.000
_cell.angle_alpha   90.00
_cell.angle_beta   90.00
_cell.angle_gamma   90.00
#
_symmetry.space_group_name_H-M   'P 1'
#
loop_
_entity.id
_entity.type
_entity.pdbx_description
1 polymer ?
#
loop_
_entity_poly.entity_id
_entity_poly.type
_entity_poly.pdbx_seq_one_letter_code
_entity_poly.pdbx_strand_id
1 'polypeptide(L)'
;MKSNFLGFHLFPLSDWRQLGPRLSGNNARHILAVIEHQETDEELTDFLGKILSAAKINLGQDALLLKVTKGENISFSNLSQSMPARHVLLFGAEPRQLGLHFALPLNQPVKVGGTCFLLAHPLGALFEEREAESRPAAAALWKNLKQLFLDSETLS
;
A
#
# COMPACT_ATOMS: atom_id res chain seq x y z
N MET A 1 10.69 22.36 42.68
CA MET A 1 10.70 22.46 41.20
C MET A 1 10.21 21.14 40.62
N LYS A 2 9.08 21.13 39.92
CA LYS A 2 8.60 19.94 39.20
C LYS A 2 9.38 19.85 37.89
N SER A 3 10.32 18.92 37.80
CA SER A 3 11.02 18.60 36.56
C SER A 3 10.04 17.92 35.60
N ASN A 4 9.42 18.71 34.73
CA ASN A 4 8.64 18.23 33.59
C ASN A 4 9.63 18.01 32.44
N PHE A 5 10.38 16.90 32.47
CA PHE A 5 11.55 16.74 31.61
C PHE A 5 11.29 16.04 30.27
N LEU A 6 10.14 15.42 30.00
CA LEU A 6 9.89 14.77 28.70
C LEU A 6 8.43 14.95 28.27
N GLY A 7 8.13 16.09 27.66
CA GLY A 7 6.85 16.37 27.00
C GLY A 7 6.80 15.89 25.55
N PHE A 8 7.34 14.70 25.28
CA PHE A 8 7.25 14.10 23.94
C PHE A 8 6.46 12.81 24.02
N HIS A 9 5.40 12.74 23.22
CA HIS A 9 4.68 11.51 22.94
C HIS A 9 5.61 10.59 22.16
N LEU A 10 6.26 9.66 22.86
CA LEU A 10 6.96 8.55 22.24
C LEU A 10 5.91 7.69 21.55
N PHE A 11 5.80 7.81 20.22
CA PHE A 11 5.07 6.85 19.42
C PHE A 11 5.90 5.57 19.38
N PRO A 12 5.43 4.44 19.94
CA PRO A 12 6.16 3.19 19.81
C PRO A 12 6.31 2.90 18.32
N LEU A 13 7.56 2.77 17.86
CA LEU A 13 7.84 2.25 16.53
C LEU A 13 7.39 0.79 16.54
N SER A 14 6.22 0.52 15.94
CA SER A 14 5.69 -0.84 15.82
C SER A 14 6.77 -1.73 15.20
N ASP A 15 7.21 -2.74 15.95
CA ASP A 15 8.09 -3.78 15.41
C ASP A 15 7.32 -4.47 14.28
N TRP A 16 7.95 -4.63 13.12
CA TRP A 16 7.31 -5.30 11.97
C TRP A 16 6.87 -6.73 12.33
N ARG A 17 7.50 -7.35 13.33
CA ARG A 17 7.09 -8.66 13.86
C ARG A 17 5.68 -8.65 14.44
N GLN A 18 5.22 -7.52 14.97
CA GLN A 18 3.85 -7.34 15.46
C GLN A 18 2.84 -7.22 14.30
N LEU A 19 3.30 -6.91 13.09
CA LEU A 19 2.47 -6.90 11.88
C LEU A 19 2.31 -8.29 11.27
N GLY A 20 3.03 -9.31 11.76
CA GLY A 20 3.01 -10.68 11.26
C GLY A 20 1.61 -11.24 10.93
N PRO A 21 0.60 -11.17 11.82
CA PRO A 21 -0.74 -11.68 11.51
C PRO A 21 -1.51 -10.86 10.47
N ARG A 22 -1.06 -9.64 10.16
CA ARG A 22 -1.67 -8.71 9.19
C ARG A 22 -0.89 -8.64 7.88
N LEU A 23 0.22 -9.37 7.79
CA LEU A 23 1.07 -9.50 6.62
C LEU A 23 0.78 -10.83 5.93
N SER A 24 0.62 -10.79 4.61
CA SER A 24 0.45 -12.01 3.81
C SER A 24 1.11 -11.85 2.44
N GLY A 25 1.51 -12.98 1.86
CA GLY A 25 2.19 -13.03 0.57
C GLY A 25 3.72 -13.13 0.66
N ASN A 26 4.36 -13.50 -0.45
CA ASN A 26 5.78 -13.85 -0.51
C ASN A 26 6.71 -12.72 -0.97
N ASN A 27 6.16 -11.60 -1.45
CA ASN A 27 6.94 -10.44 -1.89
C ASN A 27 7.98 -10.72 -3.00
N ALA A 28 7.76 -11.72 -3.87
CA ALA A 28 8.76 -12.14 -4.86
C ALA A 28 9.14 -11.05 -5.88
N ARG A 29 8.28 -10.05 -6.10
CA ARG A 29 8.53 -8.91 -7.01
C ARG A 29 8.75 -7.59 -6.27
N HIS A 30 8.95 -7.63 -4.95
CA HIS A 30 9.18 -6.45 -4.10
C HIS A 30 8.03 -5.43 -4.19
N ILE A 31 6.79 -5.92 -4.16
CA ILE A 31 5.57 -5.10 -4.20
C ILE A 31 4.92 -5.13 -2.82
N LEU A 32 4.75 -3.96 -2.20
CA LEU A 32 3.97 -3.81 -0.98
C LEU A 32 2.61 -3.20 -1.33
N ALA A 33 1.54 -3.92 -1.06
CA ALA A 33 0.17 -3.41 -1.12
C ALA A 33 -0.31 -3.11 0.30
N VAL A 34 -0.72 -1.89 0.56
CA VAL A 34 -1.23 -1.45 1.87
C VAL A 34 -2.70 -1.11 1.72
N ILE A 35 -3.54 -1.78 2.52
CA ILE A 35 -4.98 -1.57 2.53
C ILE A 35 -5.43 -1.23 3.94
N GLU A 36 -6.44 -0.36 4.06
CA GLU A 36 -7.12 -0.13 5.32
C GLU A 36 -7.99 -1.36 5.66
N HIS A 37 -7.90 -1.84 6.90
CA HIS A 37 -8.66 -2.97 7.40
C HIS A 37 -10.15 -2.63 7.49
N GLN A 38 -11.00 -3.50 6.95
CA GLN A 38 -12.45 -3.39 6.96
C GLN A 38 -13.10 -4.74 7.28
N GLU A 39 -14.39 -4.74 7.66
CA GLU A 39 -15.12 -5.98 7.95
C GLU A 39 -15.21 -6.90 6.71
N THR A 40 -15.22 -6.34 5.50
CA THR A 40 -15.26 -7.05 4.22
C THR A 40 -13.87 -7.36 3.65
N ASP A 41 -12.90 -7.57 4.53
CA ASP A 41 -11.48 -7.75 4.20
C ASP A 41 -11.21 -8.89 3.21
N GLU A 42 -11.93 -10.01 3.29
CA GLU A 42 -11.76 -11.15 2.38
C GLU A 42 -12.19 -10.77 0.96
N GLU A 43 -13.37 -10.18 0.79
CA GLU A 43 -13.89 -9.73 -0.50
C GLU A 43 -13.00 -8.65 -1.14
N LEU A 44 -12.51 -7.70 -0.33
CA LEU A 44 -11.59 -6.66 -0.79
C LEU A 44 -10.22 -7.24 -1.16
N THR A 45 -9.74 -8.25 -0.43
CA THR A 45 -8.48 -8.95 -0.75
C THR A 45 -8.61 -9.72 -2.08
N ASP A 46 -9.71 -10.43 -2.29
CA ASP A 46 -10.02 -11.10 -3.55
C ASP A 46 -10.15 -10.10 -4.71
N PHE A 47 -10.79 -8.96 -4.47
CA PHE A 47 -10.92 -7.89 -5.44
C PHE A 47 -9.56 -7.28 -5.81
N LEU A 48 -8.70 -6.99 -4.83
CA LEU A 48 -7.32 -6.57 -5.06
C LEU A 48 -6.56 -7.62 -5.87
N GLY A 49 -6.73 -8.90 -5.54
CA GLY A 49 -6.16 -10.02 -6.29
C GLY A 49 -6.53 -9.97 -7.77
N LYS A 50 -7.80 -9.69 -8.09
CA LYS A 50 -8.28 -9.54 -9.48
C LYS A 50 -7.67 -8.32 -10.18
N ILE A 51 -7.58 -7.18 -9.50
CA ILE A 51 -6.96 -5.96 -10.04
C ILE A 51 -5.49 -6.21 -10.39
N LEU A 52 -4.73 -6.79 -9.46
CA LEU A 52 -3.31 -7.08 -9.66
C LEU A 52 -3.08 -8.17 -10.69
N SER A 53 -3.94 -9.20 -10.74
CA SER A 53 -3.85 -10.28 -11.73
C SER A 53 -3.98 -9.76 -13.16
N ALA A 54 -4.82 -8.73 -13.39
CA ALA A 54 -4.90 -8.08 -14.70
C ALA A 54 -3.53 -7.50 -15.11
N ALA A 55 -2.75 -6.98 -14.15
CA ALA A 55 -1.39 -6.47 -14.36
C ALA A 55 -0.31 -7.58 -14.33
N LYS A 56 -0.69 -8.86 -14.43
CA LYS A 56 0.19 -10.03 -14.31
C LYS A 56 0.93 -10.08 -12.97
N ILE A 57 0.29 -9.66 -11.89
CA ILE A 57 0.82 -9.74 -10.52
C ILE A 57 -0.05 -10.69 -9.71
N ASN A 58 0.56 -11.74 -9.17
CA ASN A 58 -0.08 -12.62 -8.21
C ASN A 58 0.05 -12.05 -6.79
N LEU A 59 -1.06 -11.67 -6.16
CA LEU A 59 -1.05 -11.06 -4.83
C LEU A 59 -0.35 -11.91 -3.76
N GLY A 60 -0.51 -13.24 -3.80
CA GLY A 60 0.10 -14.14 -2.80
C GLY A 60 1.58 -14.46 -3.05
N GLN A 61 2.06 -14.37 -4.29
CA GLN A 61 3.45 -14.69 -4.63
C GLN A 61 4.31 -13.44 -4.82
N ASP A 62 3.82 -12.49 -5.62
CA ASP A 62 4.60 -11.36 -6.08
C ASP A 62 4.59 -10.19 -5.10
N ALA A 63 3.53 -10.08 -4.29
CA ALA A 63 3.31 -8.96 -3.40
C ALA A 63 3.32 -9.39 -1.93
N LEU A 64 3.52 -8.39 -1.07
CA LEU A 64 3.26 -8.40 0.35
C LEU A 64 2.03 -7.53 0.59
N LEU A 65 0.97 -8.12 1.12
CA LEU A 65 -0.23 -7.40 1.56
C LEU A 65 -0.09 -7.06 3.03
N LEU A 66 -0.25 -5.78 3.35
CA LEU A 66 -0.30 -5.24 4.70
C LEU A 66 -1.66 -4.60 4.95
N LYS A 67 -2.35 -5.10 5.97
CA LYS A 67 -3.62 -4.55 6.45
C LYS A 67 -3.37 -3.62 7.63
N VAL A 68 -3.84 -2.38 7.54
CA VAL A 68 -3.60 -1.33 8.54
C VAL A 68 -4.91 -0.83 9.12
N THR A 69 -4.94 -0.54 10.42
CA THR A 69 -6.11 0.10 11.01
C THR A 69 -6.04 1.62 10.79
N LYS A 70 -7.20 2.27 10.67
CA LYS A 70 -7.27 3.73 10.58
C LYS A 70 -6.52 4.42 11.73
N GLY A 71 -5.64 5.35 11.41
CA GLY A 71 -4.86 6.11 12.40
C GLY A 71 -3.69 5.33 13.03
N GLU A 72 -3.48 4.07 12.63
CA GLU A 72 -2.28 3.32 13.00
C GLU A 72 -1.06 3.89 12.26
N ASN A 73 0.07 3.95 12.97
CA ASN A 73 1.36 4.33 12.40
C ASN A 73 2.27 3.12 12.30
N ILE A 74 2.87 2.95 11.13
CA ILE A 74 3.78 1.89 10.74
C ILE A 74 5.05 2.55 10.21
N SER A 75 6.20 2.04 10.62
CA SER A 75 7.48 2.51 10.08
C SER A 75 7.80 1.76 8.79
N PHE A 76 7.55 2.39 7.63
CA PHE A 76 7.99 1.84 6.34
C PHE A 76 9.50 1.64 6.29
N SER A 77 10.28 2.51 6.93
CA SER A 77 11.74 2.37 7.02
C SER A 77 12.15 1.08 7.74
N ASN A 78 11.45 0.69 8.81
CA ASN A 78 11.73 -0.57 9.51
C ASN A 78 11.25 -1.78 8.70
N LEU A 79 10.08 -1.65 8.06
CA LEU A 79 9.51 -2.70 7.21
C LEU A 79 10.43 -3.00 6.02
N SER A 80 10.87 -1.97 5.30
CA SER A 80 11.71 -2.07 4.11
C SER A 80 13.12 -2.62 4.36
N GLN A 81 13.65 -2.46 5.58
CA GLN A 81 14.91 -3.10 5.99
C GLN A 81 14.81 -4.62 6.06
N SER A 82 13.66 -5.15 6.49
CA SER A 82 13.44 -6.60 6.63
C SER A 82 12.82 -7.22 5.38
N MET A 83 11.93 -6.47 4.72
CA MET A 83 11.19 -6.88 3.53
C MET A 83 11.28 -5.76 2.48
N PRO A 84 12.27 -5.81 1.58
CA PRO A 84 12.47 -4.74 0.60
C PRO A 84 11.27 -4.61 -0.33
N ALA A 85 10.83 -3.37 -0.53
CA ALA A 85 9.75 -3.00 -1.43
C ALA A 85 10.23 -1.93 -2.43
N ARG A 86 10.19 -2.28 -3.72
CA ARG A 86 10.48 -1.37 -4.84
C ARG A 86 9.23 -0.67 -5.34
N HIS A 87 8.06 -1.26 -5.10
CA HIS A 87 6.77 -0.68 -5.42
C HIS A 87 5.90 -0.69 -4.17
N VAL A 88 5.29 0.44 -3.83
CA VAL A 88 4.40 0.60 -2.68
C VAL A 88 3.07 1.15 -3.19
N LEU A 89 2.02 0.35 -3.08
CA LEU A 89 0.66 0.68 -3.51
C LEU A 89 -0.18 0.95 -2.26
N LEU A 90 -0.72 2.16 -2.14
CA LEU A 90 -1.53 2.58 -0.99
C LEU A 90 -2.99 2.69 -1.42
N PHE A 91 -3.87 1.86 -0.87
CA PHE A 91 -5.29 1.91 -1.16
C PHE A 91 -6.02 2.52 0.02
N GLY A 92 -6.24 3.83 -0.02
CA GLY A 92 -6.91 4.57 1.06
C GLY A 92 -6.06 4.81 2.31
N ALA A 93 -4.93 4.13 2.48
CA ALA A 93 -3.96 4.40 3.54
C ALA A 93 -3.22 5.72 3.29
N GLU A 94 -3.16 6.58 4.31
CA GLU A 94 -2.43 7.85 4.20
C GLU A 94 -0.90 7.60 4.22
N PRO A 95 -0.11 8.32 3.41
CA PRO A 95 1.35 8.19 3.42
C PRO A 95 1.97 8.40 4.82
N ARG A 96 1.36 9.28 5.63
CA ARG A 96 1.81 9.55 7.01
C ARG A 96 1.69 8.34 7.92
N GLN A 97 0.71 7.46 7.70
CA GLN A 97 0.56 6.20 8.44
C GLN A 97 1.74 5.25 8.19
N LEU A 98 2.48 5.42 7.10
CA LEU A 98 3.70 4.67 6.81
C LEU A 98 4.98 5.40 7.26
N GLY A 99 4.85 6.52 7.97
CA GLY A 99 5.97 7.37 8.34
C GLY A 99 6.57 8.12 7.15
N LEU A 100 5.83 8.25 6.04
CA LEU A 100 6.29 9.03 4.89
C LEU A 100 6.03 10.51 5.15
N HIS A 101 7.09 11.32 5.06
CA HIS A 101 7.04 12.77 5.30
C HIS A 101 6.90 13.60 4.02
N PHE A 102 6.46 12.99 2.92
CA PHE A 102 6.23 13.65 1.64
C PHE A 102 4.79 13.44 1.15
N ALA A 103 4.29 14.38 0.34
CA ALA A 103 2.97 14.28 -0.26
C ALA A 103 3.01 13.30 -1.46
N LEU A 104 2.00 12.44 -1.55
CA LEU A 104 1.77 11.59 -2.71
C LEU A 104 0.52 12.08 -3.45
N PRO A 105 0.62 12.43 -4.75
CA PRO A 105 -0.52 12.73 -5.58
C PRO A 105 -1.36 11.46 -5.81
N LEU A 106 -2.67 11.62 -5.80
CA LEU A 106 -3.62 10.53 -6.04
C LEU A 106 -3.53 10.06 -7.50
N ASN A 107 -3.51 8.74 -7.69
CA ASN A 107 -3.40 8.05 -8.98
C ASN A 107 -2.22 8.54 -9.84
N GLN A 108 -1.09 8.86 -9.20
CA GLN A 108 0.13 9.22 -9.91
C GLN A 108 1.34 8.56 -9.23
N PRO A 109 2.11 7.73 -9.96
CA PRO A 109 3.32 7.13 -9.42
C PRO A 109 4.40 8.17 -9.13
N VAL A 110 5.03 8.09 -7.95
CA VAL A 110 6.15 8.95 -7.55
C VAL A 110 7.33 8.09 -7.12
N LYS A 111 8.51 8.36 -7.68
CA LYS A 111 9.75 7.67 -7.32
C LYS A 111 10.52 8.45 -6.27
N VAL A 112 10.78 7.83 -5.12
CA VAL A 112 11.58 8.40 -4.02
C VAL A 112 12.53 7.33 -3.51
N GLY A 113 13.84 7.63 -3.46
CA GLY A 113 14.83 6.73 -2.88
C GLY A 113 14.91 5.34 -3.52
N GLY A 114 14.59 5.22 -4.82
CA GLY A 114 14.58 3.93 -5.53
C GLY A 114 13.28 3.11 -5.36
N THR A 115 12.32 3.60 -4.56
CA THR A 115 10.99 3.02 -4.40
C THR A 115 9.97 3.85 -5.17
N CYS A 116 9.08 3.18 -5.90
CA CYS A 116 7.95 3.80 -6.57
C CYS A 116 6.69 3.67 -5.70
N PHE A 117 6.11 4.81 -5.35
CA PHE A 117 4.90 4.89 -4.55
C PHE A 117 3.70 5.25 -5.44
N LEU A 118 2.56 4.62 -5.22
CA LEU A 118 1.30 4.95 -5.86
C LEU A 118 0.22 5.07 -4.80
N LEU A 119 -0.32 6.27 -4.61
CA LEU A 119 -1.52 6.48 -3.81
C LEU A 119 -2.74 6.28 -4.69
N ALA A 120 -3.62 5.35 -4.33
CA ALA A 120 -4.85 5.02 -5.01
C ALA A 120 -6.06 5.25 -4.09
N HIS A 121 -7.25 5.23 -4.68
CA HIS A 121 -8.49 5.27 -3.91
C HIS A 121 -8.60 4.05 -2.97
N PRO A 122 -9.33 4.16 -1.85
CA PRO A 122 -9.64 3.03 -0.99
C PRO A 122 -10.26 1.88 -1.78
N LEU A 123 -9.93 0.63 -1.43
CA LEU A 123 -10.48 -0.54 -2.11
C LEU A 123 -12.00 -0.59 -2.04
N GLY A 124 -12.61 -0.18 -0.92
CA GLY A 124 -14.07 -0.10 -0.79
C GLY A 124 -14.71 0.81 -1.84
N ALA A 125 -14.16 2.00 -2.07
CA ALA A 125 -14.66 2.91 -3.11
C ALA A 125 -14.51 2.34 -4.52
N LEU A 126 -13.38 1.66 -4.79
CA LEU A 126 -13.16 0.96 -6.06
C LEU A 126 -14.10 -0.24 -6.25
N PHE A 127 -14.45 -0.91 -5.15
CA PHE A 127 -15.36 -2.04 -5.13
C PHE A 127 -16.80 -1.60 -5.38
N GLU A 128 -17.24 -0.50 -4.77
CA GLU A 128 -18.55 0.12 -5.01
C GLU A 128 -18.72 0.60 -6.47
N GLU A 129 -17.69 1.21 -7.07
CA GLU A 129 -17.70 1.60 -8.48
C GLU A 129 -17.92 0.41 -9.44
N ARG A 130 -17.71 -0.84 -9.01
CA ARG A 130 -17.94 -2.01 -9.86
C ARG A 130 -19.39 -2.09 -10.35
N GLU A 131 -20.37 -1.68 -9.54
CA GLU A 131 -21.77 -1.73 -9.92
C GLU A 131 -22.25 -0.43 -10.59
N ALA A 132 -21.37 0.58 -10.71
CA ALA A 132 -21.67 1.84 -11.36
C ALA A 132 -21.49 1.77 -12.90
N GLU A 133 -22.24 2.59 -13.62
CA GLU A 133 -22.15 2.73 -15.08
C GLU A 133 -20.79 3.31 -15.55
N SER A 134 -20.10 4.06 -14.67
CA SER A 134 -18.79 4.66 -14.93
C SER A 134 -17.83 4.34 -13.79
N ARG A 135 -16.58 3.98 -14.13
CA ARG A 135 -15.53 3.52 -13.20
C ARG A 135 -14.24 4.33 -13.31
N PRO A 136 -14.28 5.65 -13.09
CA PRO A 136 -13.14 6.53 -13.35
C PRO A 136 -11.94 6.22 -12.44
N ALA A 137 -12.16 5.86 -11.17
CA ALA A 137 -11.07 5.58 -10.24
C ALA A 137 -10.38 4.25 -10.58
N ALA A 138 -11.16 3.21 -10.89
CA ALA A 138 -10.62 1.92 -11.32
C ALA A 138 -9.85 2.04 -12.65
N ALA A 139 -10.36 2.84 -13.61
CA ALA A 139 -9.69 3.09 -14.88
C ALA A 139 -8.35 3.83 -14.70
N ALA A 140 -8.31 4.85 -13.82
CA ALA A 140 -7.08 5.58 -13.50
C ALA A 140 -6.03 4.68 -12.83
N LEU A 141 -6.45 3.86 -11.86
CA LEU A 141 -5.59 2.87 -11.22
C LEU A 141 -5.02 1.89 -12.26
N TRP A 142 -5.88 1.33 -13.11
CA TRP A 142 -5.48 0.36 -14.13
C TRP A 142 -4.43 0.93 -15.09
N LYS A 143 -4.63 2.17 -15.54
CA LYS A 143 -3.66 2.88 -16.40
C LYS A 143 -2.28 2.94 -15.74
N ASN A 144 -2.22 3.29 -14.45
CA ASN A 144 -0.97 3.38 -13.70
C ASN A 144 -0.31 2.01 -13.49
N LEU A 145 -1.09 0.97 -13.14
CA LEU A 145 -0.57 -0.39 -12.99
C LEU A 145 0.01 -0.92 -14.30
N LYS A 146 -0.68 -0.66 -15.43
CA LYS A 146 -0.16 -1.01 -16.75
C LYS A 146 1.17 -0.32 -17.03
N GLN A 147 1.26 0.98 -16.79
CA GLN A 147 2.50 1.74 -16.99
C GLN A 147 3.64 1.21 -16.11
N LEU A 148 3.35 0.83 -14.86
CA LEU A 148 4.35 0.37 -13.91
C LEU A 148 4.86 -1.05 -14.23
N PHE A 149 3.96 -1.96 -14.61
CA PHE A 149 4.25 -3.40 -14.61
C PHE A 149 4.15 -4.09 -15.96
N LEU A 150 3.52 -3.46 -16.96
CA LEU A 150 3.31 -4.05 -18.29
C LEU A 150 4.04 -3.28 -19.40
N ASP A 151 4.06 -1.95 -19.34
CA ASP A 151 4.71 -1.13 -20.38
C ASP A 151 6.22 -1.00 -20.15
N SER A 152 6.69 -1.23 -18.92
CA SER A 152 8.11 -1.14 -18.53
C SER A 152 8.99 -2.29 -19.05
N GLU A 153 8.40 -3.35 -19.62
CA GLU A 153 9.14 -4.44 -20.31
C GLU A 153 9.73 -4.01 -21.67
N THR A 154 9.51 -2.78 -22.13
CA THR A 154 10.07 -2.27 -23.41
C THR A 154 11.38 -1.47 -23.29
N LEU A 155 11.94 -1.34 -22.08
CA LEU A 155 13.24 -0.70 -21.85
C LEU A 155 14.16 -1.68 -21.11
N SER A 156 14.62 -2.70 -21.82
CA SER A 156 15.73 -3.57 -21.43
C SER A 156 16.52 -3.96 -22.67
#